data_AF-A0A1H8C623-F1
#
_entry.id   AF-A0A1H8C623-F1
#
_cell.length_a   1.000
_cell.length_b   1.000
_cell.length_c   1.000
_cell.angle_alpha   90.00
_cell.angle_beta   90.00
_cell.angle_gamma   90.00
#
_symmetry.space_group_name_H-M   'P 1'
#
loop_
_entity.id
_entity.type
_entity.pdbx_description
1 polymer ?
#
loop_
_entity_poly.entity_id
_entity_poly.type
_entity_poly.pdbx_seq_one_letter_code
_entity_poly.pdbx_strand_id
1 'polypeptide(L)'
;MKRMLTIAALSVVAGQIAAEAGDAKVYPNGPRELIGSYGNSPAQCQSYHRKADNFTSFSATSYEFCGGSMCGATIVSHQKLKDGYILNLRSPGNRSGWHTKVKLLDEGAVEITSLARHDPPETLARCTKSDAIAGIGLRPNEDPTANNSLRPVFTAYYALAVPGKCAGVEANTQAAETIIAAGRSSWTEFLRKGPSAQHATPEGIAQDLALEKGDAEYAVRADAAEIPAFCSEVLNVFGEGGRVQPGLLKDPRGKT
;
A
#
# COMPACT_ATOMS: atom_id res chain seq x y z
N MET A 1 -17.48 42.62 -54.02
CA MET A 1 -16.03 42.37 -53.93
C MET A 1 -15.65 42.15 -52.46
N LYS A 2 -15.06 40.97 -52.19
CA LYS A 2 -14.36 40.47 -50.98
C LYS A 2 -14.64 41.12 -49.60
N ARG A 3 -15.42 40.41 -48.77
CA ARG A 3 -15.30 40.46 -47.30
C ARG A 3 -14.14 39.55 -46.91
N MET A 4 -13.09 40.11 -46.29
CA MET A 4 -11.98 39.36 -45.72
C MET A 4 -12.37 38.96 -44.29
N LEU A 5 -12.52 37.66 -44.04
CA LEU A 5 -12.58 37.10 -42.69
C LEU A 5 -11.17 37.09 -42.10
N THR A 6 -10.95 37.81 -41.00
CA THR A 6 -9.78 37.61 -40.15
C THR A 6 -10.07 36.43 -39.22
N ILE A 7 -9.48 35.26 -39.52
CA ILE A 7 -9.42 34.14 -38.59
C ILE A 7 -8.23 34.41 -37.67
N ALA A 8 -8.50 34.92 -36.46
CA ALA A 8 -7.56 34.83 -35.35
C ALA A 8 -7.96 33.59 -34.55
N ALA A 9 -7.29 32.46 -34.82
CA ALA A 9 -7.52 31.20 -34.14
C ALA A 9 -6.20 30.64 -33.62
N LEU A 10 -6.22 30.27 -32.34
CA LEU A 10 -5.29 29.42 -31.59
C LEU A 10 -3.85 29.92 -31.47
N SER A 11 -3.51 30.48 -30.31
CA SER A 11 -2.19 30.31 -29.65
C SER A 11 -2.23 30.83 -28.21
N VAL A 12 -3.09 30.27 -27.35
CA VAL A 12 -3.11 30.65 -25.91
C VAL A 12 -3.33 29.44 -25.01
N VAL A 13 -2.59 28.33 -25.20
CA VAL A 13 -2.44 27.30 -24.13
C VAL A 13 -1.10 26.54 -24.19
N ALA A 14 -0.04 27.18 -24.70
CA ALA A 14 1.32 26.62 -24.62
C ALA A 14 2.29 27.53 -23.84
N GLY A 15 1.89 28.77 -23.53
CA GLY A 15 2.76 29.80 -22.96
C GLY A 15 2.83 29.86 -21.44
N GLN A 16 1.98 29.14 -20.70
CA GLN A 16 1.95 29.24 -19.23
C GLN A 16 2.87 28.27 -18.50
N ILE A 17 3.55 27.35 -19.19
CA ILE A 17 4.51 26.41 -18.57
C ILE A 17 5.97 26.88 -18.75
N ALA A 18 6.22 27.86 -19.64
CA ALA A 18 7.57 28.30 -19.99
C ALA A 18 8.09 29.49 -19.15
N ALA A 19 7.24 30.14 -18.35
CA ALA A 19 7.60 31.41 -17.70
C ALA A 19 8.24 31.29 -16.30
N GLU A 20 8.33 30.09 -15.72
CA GLU A 20 9.06 29.85 -14.44
C GLU A 20 10.31 28.97 -14.62
N ALA A 21 10.75 28.73 -15.86
CA ALA A 21 11.94 27.94 -16.16
C ALA A 21 13.19 28.83 -16.30
N GLY A 22 13.58 29.50 -15.22
CA GLY A 22 14.98 29.92 -15.08
C GLY A 22 15.83 28.68 -14.83
N ASP A 23 16.79 28.37 -15.70
CA ASP A 23 17.83 27.32 -15.60
C ASP A 23 17.45 26.12 -14.71
N ALA A 24 16.33 25.48 -15.02
CA ALA A 24 15.86 24.36 -14.21
C ALA A 24 16.70 23.13 -14.53
N LYS A 25 17.67 22.84 -13.67
CA LYS A 25 18.54 21.66 -13.79
C LYS A 25 17.69 20.38 -13.80
N VAL A 26 17.85 19.60 -14.87
CA VAL A 26 17.21 18.28 -15.04
C VAL A 26 18.18 17.20 -14.55
N TYR A 27 17.66 16.29 -13.74
CA TYR A 27 18.44 15.20 -13.15
C TYR A 27 17.95 13.84 -13.68
N PRO A 28 18.85 12.87 -13.90
CA PRO A 28 18.44 11.51 -14.22
C PRO A 28 17.80 10.84 -12.99
N ASN A 29 16.91 9.87 -13.23
CA ASN A 29 16.22 9.09 -12.18
C ASN A 29 15.27 9.93 -11.30
N GLY A 30 14.63 9.30 -10.31
CA GLY A 30 13.72 9.95 -9.36
C GLY A 30 14.44 10.70 -8.24
N PRO A 31 13.82 11.76 -7.67
CA PRO A 31 14.32 12.41 -6.47
C PRO A 31 14.35 11.43 -5.28
N ARG A 32 15.43 11.46 -4.49
CA ARG A 32 15.55 10.59 -3.30
C ARG A 32 14.48 10.88 -2.26
N GLU A 33 14.00 12.11 -2.23
CA GLU A 33 12.95 12.60 -1.36
C GLU A 33 11.57 12.01 -1.65
N LEU A 34 11.39 11.32 -2.79
CA LEU A 34 10.13 10.62 -3.06
C LEU A 34 10.19 9.14 -2.65
N ILE A 35 11.39 8.60 -2.38
CA ILE A 35 11.54 7.19 -2.02
C ILE A 35 10.79 6.91 -0.72
N GLY A 36 9.94 5.88 -0.76
CA GLY A 36 9.09 5.50 0.36
C GLY A 36 7.84 6.36 0.51
N SER A 37 7.55 7.30 -0.40
CA SER A 37 6.20 7.85 -0.56
C SER A 37 5.32 6.80 -1.26
N TYR A 38 4.22 6.45 -0.60
CA TYR A 38 3.23 5.47 -0.99
C TYR A 38 1.82 6.09 -0.85
N GLY A 39 0.76 5.33 -1.08
CA GLY A 39 -0.66 5.71 -0.95
C GLY A 39 -1.11 6.74 0.12
N ASN A 40 -2.40 7.06 0.14
CA ASN A 40 -2.96 8.18 0.89
C ASN A 40 -3.24 7.96 2.39
N SER A 41 -2.85 6.81 2.97
CA SER A 41 -3.12 6.52 4.39
C SER A 41 -2.13 5.52 5.01
N PRO A 42 -1.86 5.57 6.33
CA PRO A 42 -1.00 4.59 7.01
C PRO A 42 -1.37 3.12 6.75
N ALA A 43 -2.66 2.81 6.54
CA ALA A 43 -3.11 1.46 6.18
C ALA A 43 -2.59 1.00 4.80
N GLN A 44 -2.47 1.92 3.84
CA GLN A 44 -1.86 1.63 2.55
C GLN A 44 -0.33 1.44 2.66
N CYS A 45 0.33 2.01 3.67
CA CYS A 45 1.76 1.74 3.96
C CYS A 45 1.93 0.28 4.35
N GLN A 46 1.08 -0.13 5.29
CA GLN A 46 1.07 -1.47 5.83
C GLN A 46 0.83 -2.48 4.72
N SER A 47 -0.01 -2.13 3.73
CA SER A 47 -0.18 -2.94 2.52
C SER A 47 1.05 -2.99 1.64
N TYR A 48 1.70 -1.86 1.35
CA TYR A 48 2.90 -1.82 0.53
C TYR A 48 3.96 -2.82 1.01
N HIS A 49 4.15 -2.87 2.33
CA HIS A 49 5.15 -3.75 2.95
C HIS A 49 4.73 -5.24 3.00
N ARG A 50 3.44 -5.58 2.80
CA ARG A 50 2.89 -6.92 3.13
C ARG A 50 2.05 -7.58 2.04
N LYS A 51 1.65 -6.86 1.01
CA LYS A 51 0.86 -7.39 -0.10
C LYS A 51 1.29 -6.69 -1.39
N ALA A 52 1.83 -7.47 -2.32
CA ALA A 52 2.42 -6.97 -3.56
C ALA A 52 1.38 -6.55 -4.61
N ASP A 53 0.09 -6.83 -4.38
CA ASP A 53 -0.98 -6.42 -5.28
C ASP A 53 -1.62 -5.11 -4.79
N ASN A 54 -1.34 -4.04 -5.53
CA ASN A 54 -2.06 -2.77 -5.53
C ASN A 54 -1.50 -1.67 -4.60
N PHE A 55 -0.33 -1.14 -4.95
CA PHE A 55 0.20 0.06 -4.31
C PHE A 55 0.66 1.11 -5.33
N THR A 56 0.60 2.35 -4.88
CA THR A 56 1.34 3.46 -5.47
C THR A 56 2.66 3.60 -4.71
N SER A 57 3.82 3.62 -5.38
CA SER A 57 5.10 3.85 -4.72
C SER A 57 6.16 4.47 -5.64
N PHE A 58 7.14 5.15 -5.05
CA PHE A 58 8.34 5.60 -5.75
C PHE A 58 9.58 4.81 -5.31
N SER A 59 10.35 4.37 -6.30
CA SER A 59 11.75 3.97 -6.13
C SER A 59 12.68 5.03 -6.72
N ALA A 60 14.00 4.77 -6.66
CA ALA A 60 14.97 5.63 -7.33
C ALA A 60 14.72 5.69 -8.85
N THR A 61 14.12 4.68 -9.47
CA THR A 61 14.03 4.56 -10.94
C THR A 61 12.62 4.38 -11.46
N SER A 62 11.64 4.13 -10.59
CA SER A 62 10.27 3.82 -10.99
C SER A 62 9.23 4.52 -10.12
N TYR A 63 8.07 4.75 -10.74
CA TYR A 63 6.81 5.09 -10.10
C TYR A 63 5.81 3.98 -10.41
N GLU A 64 5.38 3.25 -9.40
CA GLU A 64 4.39 2.18 -9.50
C GLU A 64 3.04 2.72 -9.03
N PHE A 65 1.95 2.32 -9.69
CA PHE A 65 0.60 2.85 -9.41
C PHE A 65 -0.49 1.76 -9.44
N CYS A 66 -0.11 0.48 -9.60
CA CYS A 66 -1.00 -0.68 -9.48
C CYS A 66 -0.20 -1.99 -9.38
N GLY A 67 -0.79 -3.06 -8.86
CA GLY A 67 -0.13 -4.36 -8.60
C GLY A 67 0.07 -5.31 -9.80
N GLY A 68 -0.28 -4.88 -11.02
CA GLY A 68 -0.20 -5.72 -12.23
C GLY A 68 1.08 -5.52 -13.05
N SER A 69 1.40 -6.47 -13.93
CA SER A 69 2.38 -6.24 -14.99
C SER A 69 1.95 -5.03 -15.84
N MET A 70 2.88 -4.14 -16.17
CA MET A 70 2.64 -2.87 -16.91
C MET A 70 2.05 -1.70 -16.10
N CYS A 71 1.80 -1.86 -14.79
CA CYS A 71 1.32 -0.80 -13.89
C CYS A 71 2.43 0.01 -13.20
N GLY A 72 3.52 0.25 -13.93
CA GLY A 72 4.64 1.04 -13.46
C GLY A 72 5.23 1.88 -14.58
N ALA A 73 5.84 2.98 -14.21
CA ALA A 73 6.55 3.89 -15.09
C ALA A 73 8.00 4.00 -14.65
N THR A 74 8.93 4.00 -15.59
CA THR A 74 10.31 4.42 -15.35
C THR A 74 10.36 5.94 -15.21
N ILE A 75 11.05 6.42 -14.19
CA ILE A 75 11.35 7.84 -14.02
C ILE A 75 12.58 8.15 -14.89
N VAL A 76 12.34 8.73 -16.06
CA VAL A 76 13.40 9.06 -17.03
C VAL A 76 14.24 10.22 -16.51
N SER A 77 13.58 11.24 -15.96
CA SER A 77 14.23 12.40 -15.37
C SER A 77 13.29 13.11 -14.41
N HIS A 78 13.86 14.01 -13.61
CA HIS A 78 13.09 14.98 -12.85
C HIS A 78 13.66 16.39 -12.98
N GLN A 79 12.77 17.37 -12.87
CA GLN A 79 13.09 18.78 -12.72
C GLN A 79 12.69 19.22 -11.32
N LYS A 80 13.60 19.88 -10.60
CA LYS A 80 13.30 20.43 -9.27
C LYS A 80 12.56 21.78 -9.40
N LEU A 81 11.50 21.95 -8.62
CA LEU A 81 10.74 23.17 -8.44
C LEU A 81 10.98 23.75 -7.03
N LYS A 82 10.45 24.95 -6.75
CA LYS A 82 10.52 25.57 -5.42
C LYS A 82 9.82 24.72 -4.34
N ASP A 83 8.68 24.12 -4.70
CA ASP A 83 7.80 23.36 -3.81
C ASP A 83 7.70 21.87 -4.19
N GLY A 84 8.58 21.36 -5.05
CA GLY A 84 8.59 19.94 -5.40
C GLY A 84 9.28 19.62 -6.71
N TYR A 85 8.66 18.82 -7.57
CA TYR A 85 9.26 18.25 -8.77
C TYR A 85 8.29 18.15 -9.94
N ILE A 86 8.84 18.14 -11.15
CA ILE A 86 8.17 17.57 -12.33
C ILE A 86 8.91 16.29 -12.69
N LEU A 87 8.20 15.16 -12.68
CA LEU A 87 8.71 13.86 -13.09
C LEU A 87 8.36 13.60 -14.55
N ASN A 88 9.33 13.15 -15.33
CA ASN A 88 9.11 12.61 -16.67
C ASN A 88 9.06 11.08 -16.59
N LEU A 89 7.90 10.52 -16.86
CA LEU A 89 7.59 9.12 -16.67
C LEU A 89 7.38 8.41 -18.01
N ARG A 90 7.81 7.15 -18.11
CA ARG A 90 7.60 6.33 -19.31
C ARG A 90 7.20 4.92 -18.92
N SER A 91 6.16 4.37 -19.55
CA SER A 91 5.76 2.98 -19.34
C SER A 91 5.68 2.24 -20.68
N PRO A 92 5.69 0.90 -20.68
CA PRO A 92 5.51 0.15 -21.91
C PRO A 92 4.17 0.44 -22.60
N GLY A 93 3.12 0.77 -21.82
CA GLY A 93 1.80 1.16 -22.31
C GLY A 93 1.68 2.63 -22.76
N ASN A 94 2.60 3.51 -22.36
CA ASN A 94 2.71 4.88 -22.86
C ASN A 94 4.18 5.21 -23.17
N ARG A 95 4.62 4.79 -24.36
CA ARG A 95 6.02 4.93 -24.80
C ARG A 95 6.45 6.37 -25.06
N SER A 96 5.52 7.30 -25.33
CA SER A 96 5.81 8.73 -25.43
C SER A 96 6.08 9.38 -24.08
N GLY A 97 5.68 8.72 -22.99
CA GLY A 97 5.80 9.22 -21.64
C GLY A 97 4.74 10.26 -21.28
N TRP A 98 4.82 10.75 -20.05
CA TRP A 98 3.98 11.82 -19.53
C TRP A 98 4.69 12.55 -18.39
N HIS A 99 4.18 13.72 -18.04
CA HIS A 99 4.67 14.50 -16.92
C HIS A 99 3.74 14.40 -15.73
N THR A 100 4.34 14.29 -14.55
CA THR A 100 3.63 14.30 -13.27
C THR A 100 4.23 15.41 -12.42
N LYS A 101 3.40 16.33 -11.93
CA LYS A 101 3.82 17.31 -10.92
C LYS A 101 3.72 16.67 -9.55
N VAL A 102 4.77 16.85 -8.75
CA VAL A 102 4.82 16.42 -7.36
C VAL A 102 5.07 17.64 -6.51
N LYS A 103 4.21 17.90 -5.53
CA LYS A 103 4.37 18.97 -4.55
C LYS A 103 4.73 18.34 -3.21
N LEU A 104 5.80 18.83 -2.58
CA LEU A 104 6.20 18.41 -1.25
C LEU A 104 5.31 19.10 -0.21
N LEU A 105 4.83 18.34 0.76
CA LEU A 105 4.05 18.83 1.90
C LEU A 105 4.86 18.67 3.20
N ASP A 106 4.48 19.38 4.26
CA ASP A 106 5.29 19.54 5.48
C ASP A 106 5.39 18.27 6.37
N GLU A 107 4.57 17.24 6.12
CA GLU A 107 4.47 16.04 6.99
C GLU A 107 5.04 14.76 6.35
N GLY A 108 6.00 14.89 5.43
CA GLY A 108 6.48 13.73 4.66
C GLY A 108 5.42 13.19 3.70
N ALA A 109 4.40 13.98 3.42
CA ALA A 109 3.42 13.73 2.37
C ALA A 109 3.81 14.48 1.09
N VAL A 110 3.33 13.97 -0.04
CA VAL A 110 3.49 14.60 -1.34
C VAL A 110 2.15 14.60 -2.06
N GLU A 111 1.84 15.68 -2.75
CA GLU A 111 0.68 15.74 -3.65
C GLU A 111 1.15 15.46 -5.08
N ILE A 112 0.51 14.51 -5.74
CA ILE A 112 0.77 14.10 -7.11
C ILE A 112 -0.35 14.62 -8.00
N THR A 113 0.01 15.26 -9.09
CA THR A 113 -0.94 15.65 -10.15
C THR A 113 -0.43 15.15 -11.49
N SER A 114 -1.20 14.25 -12.12
CA SER A 114 -0.94 13.82 -13.50
C SER A 114 -1.26 14.97 -14.46
N LEU A 115 -0.23 15.51 -15.13
CA LEU A 115 -0.43 16.61 -16.08
C LEU A 115 -1.04 16.14 -17.40
N ALA A 116 -1.10 14.83 -17.64
CA ALA A 116 -1.63 14.25 -18.87
C ALA A 116 -3.10 13.80 -18.76
N ARG A 117 -3.61 13.51 -17.56
CA ARG A 117 -4.92 12.87 -17.38
C ARG A 117 -5.99 13.77 -16.77
N HIS A 118 -5.65 14.99 -16.35
CA HIS A 118 -6.56 15.87 -15.59
C HIS A 118 -7.18 15.19 -14.36
N ASP A 119 -6.52 14.16 -13.82
CA ASP A 119 -6.93 13.50 -12.59
C ASP A 119 -6.84 14.51 -11.43
N PRO A 120 -7.76 14.44 -10.45
CA PRO A 120 -7.63 15.25 -9.24
C PRO A 120 -6.30 14.94 -8.54
N PRO A 121 -5.68 15.93 -7.87
CA PRO A 121 -4.47 15.68 -7.11
C PRO A 121 -4.66 14.59 -6.06
N GLU A 122 -3.71 13.67 -5.98
CA GLU A 122 -3.67 12.60 -5.00
C GLU A 122 -2.59 12.91 -3.95
N THR A 123 -2.92 12.78 -2.67
CA THR A 123 -1.91 12.88 -1.60
C THR A 123 -1.35 11.51 -1.28
N LEU A 124 -0.03 11.39 -1.31
CA LEU A 124 0.75 10.22 -0.91
C LEU A 124 1.49 10.52 0.39
N ALA A 125 1.59 9.56 1.30
CA ALA A 125 2.33 9.70 2.56
C ALA A 125 3.65 8.91 2.52
N ARG A 126 4.64 9.22 3.37
CA ARG A 126 5.89 8.45 3.50
C ARG A 126 5.82 7.39 4.58
N CYS A 127 6.35 6.20 4.28
CA CYS A 127 6.17 5.04 5.16
C CYS A 127 7.04 5.25 6.39
N THR A 128 6.43 5.25 7.57
CA THR A 128 7.19 5.31 8.82
C THR A 128 7.35 3.91 9.40
N LYS A 129 8.44 3.70 10.16
CA LYS A 129 8.58 2.47 10.97
C LYS A 129 7.42 2.29 11.94
N SER A 130 6.86 3.40 12.44
CA SER A 130 5.69 3.38 13.33
C SER A 130 4.46 2.82 12.60
N ASP A 131 4.25 3.16 11.34
CA ASP A 131 3.12 2.64 10.55
C ASP A 131 3.27 1.13 10.30
N ALA A 132 4.49 0.68 10.00
CA ALA A 132 4.80 -0.74 9.87
C ALA A 132 4.50 -1.47 11.20
N ILE A 133 5.01 -0.99 12.34
CA ILE A 133 4.72 -1.58 13.66
C ILE A 133 3.22 -1.58 13.95
N ALA A 134 2.53 -0.45 13.71
CA ALA A 134 1.10 -0.29 13.94
C ALA A 134 0.26 -1.31 13.17
N GLY A 135 0.74 -1.74 12.01
CA GLY A 135 0.04 -2.71 11.19
C GLY A 135 0.23 -4.18 11.56
N ILE A 136 1.19 -4.55 12.42
CA ILE A 136 1.50 -5.97 12.69
C ILE A 136 0.20 -6.72 13.02
N GLY A 137 -0.02 -7.85 12.35
CA GLY A 137 -1.20 -8.69 12.59
C GLY A 137 -2.51 -8.20 11.97
N LEU A 138 -2.50 -7.09 11.23
CA LEU A 138 -3.68 -6.55 10.55
C LEU A 138 -3.64 -6.84 9.06
N ARG A 139 -4.80 -7.23 8.52
CA ARG A 139 -4.97 -7.41 7.08
C ARG A 139 -4.88 -6.04 6.38
N PRO A 140 -4.05 -5.89 5.35
CA PRO A 140 -3.95 -4.61 4.64
C PRO A 140 -5.18 -4.30 3.78
N ASN A 141 -5.45 -3.01 3.56
CA ASN A 141 -6.51 -2.50 2.68
C ASN A 141 -7.94 -2.97 3.01
N GLU A 142 -8.19 -3.46 4.22
CA GLU A 142 -9.53 -3.83 4.65
C GLU A 142 -10.15 -2.69 5.48
N ASP A 143 -11.33 -2.25 5.07
CA ASP A 143 -12.10 -1.24 5.82
C ASP A 143 -12.39 -1.79 7.22
N PRO A 144 -11.93 -1.15 8.30
CA PRO A 144 -12.15 -1.62 9.67
C PRO A 144 -13.64 -1.66 10.05
N THR A 145 -14.52 -1.03 9.27
CA THR A 145 -15.97 -1.02 9.47
C THR A 145 -16.72 -2.11 8.71
N ALA A 146 -16.03 -2.88 7.86
CA ALA A 146 -16.63 -3.98 7.12
C ALA A 146 -16.89 -5.18 8.05
N ASN A 147 -18.12 -5.30 8.56
CA ASN A 147 -18.56 -6.37 9.49
C ASN A 147 -18.50 -7.81 8.92
N ASN A 148 -18.06 -7.99 7.68
CA ASN A 148 -18.00 -9.27 6.98
C ASN A 148 -16.56 -9.65 6.62
N SER A 149 -15.58 -9.12 7.32
CA SER A 149 -14.16 -9.22 6.94
C SER A 149 -13.53 -10.55 7.38
N LEU A 150 -12.58 -11.06 6.58
CA LEU A 150 -11.72 -12.20 6.94
C LEU A 150 -10.54 -11.76 7.82
N ARG A 151 -10.49 -10.50 8.29
CA ARG A 151 -9.44 -9.96 9.16
C ARG A 151 -9.15 -10.86 10.36
N PRO A 152 -10.14 -11.34 11.14
CA PRO A 152 -9.83 -12.16 12.31
C PRO A 152 -9.13 -13.47 11.92
N VAL A 153 -9.48 -14.03 10.76
CA VAL A 153 -8.84 -15.23 10.21
C VAL A 153 -7.39 -14.93 9.83
N PHE A 154 -7.15 -13.84 9.08
CA PHE A 154 -5.80 -13.38 8.75
C PHE A 154 -4.96 -13.17 10.00
N THR A 155 -5.49 -12.42 10.99
CA THR A 155 -4.83 -12.10 12.25
C THR A 155 -4.45 -13.37 13.04
N ALA A 156 -5.32 -14.38 13.06
CA ALA A 156 -5.02 -15.66 13.70
C ALA A 156 -3.94 -16.46 12.95
N TYR A 157 -4.01 -16.56 11.62
CA TYR A 157 -2.95 -17.20 10.83
C TYR A 157 -1.61 -16.47 10.96
N TYR A 158 -1.63 -15.15 11.06
CA TYR A 158 -0.44 -14.35 11.29
C TYR A 158 0.24 -14.78 12.60
N ALA A 159 -0.51 -14.82 13.71
CA ALA A 159 0.01 -15.28 14.99
C ALA A 159 0.57 -16.71 14.91
N LEU A 160 -0.11 -17.63 14.21
CA LEU A 160 0.38 -19.01 14.01
C LEU A 160 1.71 -19.08 13.23
N ALA A 161 1.98 -18.12 12.34
CA ALA A 161 3.20 -18.10 11.55
C ALA A 161 4.41 -17.46 12.28
N VAL A 162 4.17 -16.63 13.30
CA VAL A 162 5.22 -15.90 14.05
C VAL A 162 6.31 -16.80 14.65
N PRO A 163 6.01 -17.96 15.28
CA PRO A 163 7.04 -18.85 15.80
C PRO A 163 8.09 -19.29 14.76
N GLY A 164 7.74 -19.29 13.47
CA GLY A 164 8.69 -19.58 12.38
C GLY A 164 9.74 -18.49 12.14
N LYS A 165 9.58 -17.29 12.71
CA LYS A 165 10.52 -16.17 12.65
C LYS A 165 11.06 -15.73 14.01
N CYS A 166 10.33 -16.00 15.08
CA CYS A 166 10.68 -15.56 16.43
C CYS A 166 10.97 -16.73 17.35
N ALA A 167 12.26 -17.07 17.49
CA ALA A 167 12.69 -18.17 18.33
C ALA A 167 12.30 -17.95 19.80
N GLY A 168 11.57 -18.92 20.35
CA GLY A 168 11.09 -18.91 21.73
C GLY A 168 9.78 -18.15 21.94
N VAL A 169 9.13 -17.64 20.88
CA VAL A 169 7.73 -17.21 20.94
C VAL A 169 6.85 -18.41 20.60
N GLU A 170 5.82 -18.64 21.41
CA GLU A 170 4.85 -19.71 21.19
C GLU A 170 3.49 -19.11 20.83
N ALA A 171 2.84 -19.69 19.82
CA ALA A 171 1.46 -19.36 19.49
C ALA A 171 0.49 -20.17 20.35
N ASN A 172 -0.61 -19.53 20.76
CA ASN A 172 -1.75 -20.22 21.34
C ASN A 172 -2.59 -20.83 20.22
N THR A 173 -2.18 -22.02 19.76
CA THR A 173 -2.79 -22.68 18.61
C THR A 173 -4.30 -22.87 18.77
N GLN A 174 -4.76 -23.29 19.95
CA GLN A 174 -6.18 -23.53 20.20
C GLN A 174 -7.02 -22.23 20.09
N ALA A 175 -6.52 -21.11 20.63
CA ALA A 175 -7.21 -19.83 20.52
C ALA A 175 -7.26 -19.34 19.07
N ALA A 176 -6.15 -19.46 18.33
CA ALA A 176 -6.10 -19.10 16.91
C ALA A 176 -7.06 -19.97 16.07
N GLU A 177 -7.08 -21.30 16.28
CA GLU A 177 -8.00 -22.21 15.59
C GLU A 177 -9.47 -21.90 15.88
N THR A 178 -9.78 -21.48 17.11
CA THR A 178 -11.14 -21.06 17.48
C THR A 178 -11.56 -19.81 16.71
N ILE A 179 -10.67 -18.81 16.58
CA ILE A 179 -10.92 -17.60 15.79
C ILE A 179 -11.09 -17.93 14.31
N ILE A 180 -10.23 -18.80 13.76
CA ILE A 180 -10.32 -19.24 12.36
C ILE A 180 -11.66 -19.94 12.10
N ALA A 181 -12.09 -20.84 13.00
CA ALA A 181 -13.35 -21.56 12.87
C ALA A 181 -14.55 -20.61 12.96
N ALA A 182 -14.53 -19.65 13.88
CA ALA A 182 -15.56 -18.62 14.00
C ALA A 182 -15.63 -17.74 12.74
N GLY A 183 -14.48 -17.23 12.28
CA GLY A 183 -14.37 -16.41 11.07
C GLY A 183 -14.84 -17.14 9.81
N ARG A 184 -14.46 -18.42 9.65
CA ARG A 184 -15.00 -19.29 8.58
C ARG A 184 -16.52 -19.34 8.60
N SER A 185 -17.11 -19.52 9.77
CA SER A 185 -18.55 -19.68 9.94
C SER A 185 -19.28 -18.37 9.59
N SER A 186 -18.80 -17.24 10.11
CA SER A 186 -19.34 -15.91 9.81
C SER A 186 -19.19 -15.53 8.33
N TRP A 187 -18.04 -15.80 7.72
CA TRP A 187 -17.81 -15.55 6.29
C TRP A 187 -18.72 -16.39 5.39
N THR A 188 -18.89 -17.67 5.73
CA THR A 188 -19.83 -18.56 5.03
C THR A 188 -21.25 -18.02 5.12
N GLU A 189 -21.70 -17.61 6.30
CA GLU A 189 -23.05 -17.04 6.47
C GLU A 189 -23.23 -15.74 5.69
N PHE A 190 -22.23 -14.86 5.70
CA PHE A 190 -22.24 -13.63 4.92
C PHE A 190 -22.39 -13.91 3.43
N LEU A 191 -21.55 -14.79 2.86
CA LEU A 191 -21.61 -15.11 1.44
C LEU A 191 -22.97 -15.68 1.06
N ARG A 192 -23.54 -16.59 1.87
CA ARG A 192 -24.87 -17.18 1.61
C ARG A 192 -26.00 -16.16 1.57
N LYS A 193 -25.88 -15.05 2.30
CA LYS A 193 -26.90 -13.99 2.35
C LYS A 193 -26.66 -12.88 1.33
N GLY A 194 -25.47 -12.84 0.72
CA GLY A 194 -25.06 -11.79 -0.22
C GLY A 194 -25.29 -12.15 -1.69
N PRO A 195 -25.02 -11.19 -2.61
CA PRO A 195 -25.06 -11.42 -4.05
C PRO A 195 -24.01 -12.43 -4.56
N SER A 196 -23.11 -12.87 -3.67
CA SER A 196 -22.06 -13.86 -3.93
C SER A 196 -22.39 -15.25 -3.38
N ALA A 197 -23.65 -15.57 -3.10
CA ALA A 197 -24.07 -16.85 -2.50
C ALA A 197 -23.56 -18.10 -3.23
N GLN A 198 -23.35 -18.03 -4.54
CA GLN A 198 -22.75 -19.09 -5.36
C GLN A 198 -21.28 -19.40 -4.99
N HIS A 199 -20.58 -18.51 -4.29
CA HIS A 199 -19.22 -18.70 -3.79
C HIS A 199 -19.18 -19.29 -2.38
N ALA A 200 -20.32 -19.45 -1.71
CA ALA A 200 -20.42 -20.06 -0.38
C ALA A 200 -20.35 -21.60 -0.40
N THR A 201 -19.49 -22.16 -1.26
CA THR A 201 -19.23 -23.60 -1.34
C THR A 201 -18.11 -24.00 -0.38
N PRO A 202 -18.04 -25.26 0.07
CA PRO A 202 -16.93 -25.73 0.88
C PRO A 202 -15.56 -25.45 0.24
N GLU A 203 -15.44 -25.61 -1.08
CA GLU A 203 -14.20 -25.37 -1.84
C GLU A 203 -13.85 -23.89 -1.90
N GLY A 204 -14.84 -23.01 -2.15
CA GLY A 204 -14.62 -21.56 -2.19
C GLY A 204 -14.18 -21.01 -0.84
N ILE A 205 -14.87 -21.43 0.24
CA ILE A 205 -14.49 -21.06 1.60
C ILE A 205 -13.10 -21.60 1.96
N ALA A 206 -12.77 -22.84 1.58
CA ALA A 206 -11.44 -23.39 1.82
C ALA A 206 -10.35 -22.62 1.06
N GLN A 207 -10.64 -22.20 -0.18
CA GLN A 207 -9.74 -21.38 -0.98
C GLN A 207 -9.51 -20.00 -0.33
N ASP A 208 -10.57 -19.31 0.10
CA ASP A 208 -10.45 -18.03 0.79
C ASP A 208 -9.58 -18.14 2.06
N LEU A 209 -9.83 -19.16 2.89
CA LEU A 209 -9.02 -19.41 4.09
C LEU A 209 -7.55 -19.74 3.75
N ALA A 210 -7.30 -20.47 2.67
CA ALA A 210 -5.95 -20.78 2.22
C ALA A 210 -5.22 -19.53 1.72
N LEU A 211 -5.92 -18.61 1.06
CA LEU A 211 -5.38 -17.31 0.65
C LEU A 211 -5.02 -16.48 1.88
N GLU A 212 -5.91 -16.37 2.88
CA GLU A 212 -5.59 -15.64 4.12
C GLU A 212 -4.38 -16.22 4.85
N LYS A 213 -4.24 -17.55 4.87
CA LYS A 213 -3.07 -18.21 5.44
C LYS A 213 -1.79 -17.83 4.67
N GLY A 214 -1.82 -17.93 3.34
CA GLY A 214 -0.67 -17.58 2.50
C GLY A 214 -0.26 -16.11 2.63
N ASP A 215 -1.24 -15.20 2.66
CA ASP A 215 -1.03 -13.77 2.85
C ASP A 215 -0.45 -13.49 4.25
N ALA A 216 -0.95 -14.16 5.30
CA ALA A 216 -0.44 -13.98 6.66
C ALA A 216 1.01 -14.49 6.81
N GLU A 217 1.35 -15.64 6.23
CA GLU A 217 2.72 -16.17 6.20
C GLU A 217 3.68 -15.25 5.43
N TYR A 218 3.21 -14.67 4.31
CA TYR A 218 3.94 -13.64 3.58
C TYR A 218 4.18 -12.42 4.48
N ALA A 219 3.14 -11.91 5.13
CA ALA A 219 3.21 -10.71 5.94
C ALA A 219 4.18 -10.87 7.13
N VAL A 220 4.16 -12.01 7.83
CA VAL A 220 5.13 -12.31 8.90
C VAL A 220 6.56 -12.29 8.38
N ARG A 221 6.82 -12.87 7.20
CA ARG A 221 8.17 -12.84 6.59
C ARG A 221 8.60 -11.42 6.23
N ALA A 222 7.69 -10.62 5.67
CA ALA A 222 7.99 -9.25 5.26
C ALA A 222 8.22 -8.35 6.48
N ASP A 223 7.33 -8.38 7.47
CA ASP A 223 7.48 -7.62 8.72
C ASP A 223 8.77 -7.98 9.47
N ALA A 224 9.13 -9.27 9.53
CA ALA A 224 10.37 -9.71 10.15
C ALA A 224 11.64 -9.21 9.45
N ALA A 225 11.57 -8.93 8.14
CA ALA A 225 12.70 -8.40 7.38
C ALA A 225 12.85 -6.88 7.55
N GLU A 226 11.75 -6.17 7.78
CA GLU A 226 11.74 -4.71 7.78
C GLU A 226 11.76 -4.09 9.17
N ILE A 227 11.23 -4.78 10.18
CA ILE A 227 11.11 -4.29 11.56
C ILE A 227 12.27 -4.89 12.39
N PRO A 228 13.30 -4.12 12.77
CA PRO A 228 14.47 -4.67 13.47
C PRO A 228 14.13 -5.31 14.83
N ALA A 229 13.06 -4.85 15.49
CA ALA A 229 12.57 -5.36 16.76
C ALA A 229 11.30 -6.21 16.60
N PHE A 230 11.11 -6.86 15.44
CA PHE A 230 9.88 -7.56 15.08
C PHE A 230 9.34 -8.47 16.19
N CYS A 231 10.19 -9.31 16.78
CA CYS A 231 9.75 -10.30 17.77
C CYS A 231 9.29 -9.72 19.11
N SER A 232 9.79 -8.56 19.52
CA SER A 232 9.24 -7.85 20.68
C SER A 232 7.95 -7.12 20.31
N GLU A 233 7.89 -6.50 19.13
CA GLU A 233 6.70 -5.78 18.68
C GLU A 233 5.50 -6.70 18.46
N VAL A 234 5.72 -7.92 17.97
CA VAL A 234 4.64 -8.89 17.77
C VAL A 234 4.08 -9.40 19.10
N LEU A 235 4.89 -9.44 20.17
CA LEU A 235 4.43 -9.71 21.53
C LEU A 235 3.65 -8.52 22.11
N ASN A 236 4.01 -7.27 21.79
CA ASN A 236 3.21 -6.09 22.14
C ASN A 236 1.83 -6.08 21.45
N VAL A 237 1.70 -6.84 20.35
CA VAL A 237 0.47 -6.91 19.55
C VAL A 237 -0.43 -8.08 19.95
N PHE A 238 0.17 -9.23 20.25
CA PHE A 238 -0.54 -10.50 20.46
C PHE A 238 -0.30 -11.15 21.82
N GLY A 239 0.59 -10.60 22.64
CA GLY A 239 0.82 -11.02 24.03
C GLY A 239 -0.41 -10.84 24.91
N GLU A 240 -0.30 -11.16 26.20
CA GLU A 240 -1.44 -11.11 27.14
C GLU A 240 -2.14 -9.74 27.18
N GLY A 241 -1.39 -8.64 27.05
CA GLY A 241 -1.90 -7.27 26.95
C GLY A 241 -1.92 -6.69 25.53
N GLY A 242 -1.86 -7.55 24.51
CA GLY A 242 -1.65 -7.16 23.12
C GLY A 242 -2.73 -6.23 22.56
N ARG A 243 -2.34 -5.26 21.74
CA ARG A 243 -3.25 -4.21 21.21
C ARG A 243 -4.18 -4.64 20.06
N VAL A 244 -3.95 -5.79 19.41
CA VAL A 244 -4.77 -6.25 18.27
C VAL A 244 -5.63 -7.44 18.67
N GLN A 245 -5.01 -8.52 19.12
CA GLN A 245 -5.71 -9.72 19.58
C GLN A 245 -4.92 -10.35 20.74
N PRO A 246 -5.19 -9.93 21.98
CA PRO A 246 -4.42 -10.38 23.13
C PRO A 246 -4.48 -11.90 23.35
N GLY A 247 -3.39 -12.45 23.87
CA GLY A 247 -3.27 -13.86 24.28
C GLY A 247 -3.08 -14.87 23.15
N LEU A 248 -2.84 -14.40 21.92
CA LEU A 248 -2.51 -15.27 20.79
C LEU A 248 -1.03 -15.70 20.75
N LEU A 249 -0.15 -14.91 21.35
CA LEU A 249 1.26 -15.23 21.49
C LEU A 249 1.67 -15.16 22.95
N LYS A 250 2.69 -15.95 23.31
CA LYS A 250 3.35 -15.87 24.61
C LYS A 250 4.85 -15.99 24.42
N ASP A 251 5.61 -15.28 25.25
CA ASP A 251 7.03 -15.59 25.48
C ASP A 251 7.13 -16.39 26.78
N PRO A 252 7.37 -17.72 26.73
CA PRO A 252 7.47 -18.55 27.91
C PRO A 252 8.64 -18.16 28.84
N ARG A 253 9.56 -17.30 28.37
CA ARG A 253 10.75 -16.86 29.11
C ARG A 253 10.47 -15.61 29.95
N GLY A 254 9.28 -15.02 29.87
CA GLY A 254 8.83 -13.95 30.77
C GLY A 254 9.61 -12.64 30.72
N LYS A 255 10.40 -12.39 29.65
CA LYS A 255 11.06 -11.09 29.45
C LYS A 255 10.03 -10.11 28.87
N THR A 256 9.37 -9.39 29.77
CA THR A 256 8.72 -8.13 29.46
C THR A 256 9.75 -7.05 29.19
#